data_AF-A0A6V7IM88-F1
#
_entry.id   AF-A0A6V7IM88-F1
#
_cell.length_a   1.000
_cell.length_b   1.000
_cell.length_c   1.000
_cell.angle_alpha   90.00
_cell.angle_beta   90.00
_cell.angle_gamma   90.00
#
_symmetry.space_group_name_H-M   'P 1'
#
loop_
_entity.id
_entity.type
_entity.pdbx_description
1 polymer ?
#
loop_
_entity_poly.entity_id
_entity_poly.type
_entity_poly.pdbx_seq_one_letter_code
_entity_poly.pdbx_strand_id
1 'polypeptide(L)'
;MPNRTTASTECLPAPSGLQFDLGVIMCRWRLHCVTVGADMEKMYRQSLVNPDDIELQPIIWRDSDGIERHYQPRTVTYGDGCTPFIAL
;
A
#
# COMPACT_ATOMS: atom_id res chain seq x y z
N MET A 1 -3.01 -0.13 -27.81
CA MET A 1 -3.39 -1.11 -26.76
C MET A 1 -2.92 -0.55 -25.44
N PRO A 2 -3.80 -0.21 -24.48
CA PRO A 2 -3.37 0.44 -23.26
C PRO A 2 -2.72 -0.58 -22.34
N ASN A 3 -1.63 -0.15 -21.72
CA ASN A 3 -0.74 -0.93 -20.87
C ASN A 3 -1.52 -1.36 -19.61
N ARG A 4 -1.62 -2.67 -19.35
CA ARG A 4 -2.47 -3.27 -18.28
C ARG A 4 -2.03 -2.92 -16.85
N THR A 5 -0.96 -2.15 -16.67
CA THR A 5 -0.43 -1.78 -15.34
C THR A 5 -1.20 -0.65 -14.64
N THR A 6 -2.13 0.04 -15.31
CA THR A 6 -2.88 1.16 -14.71
C THR A 6 -4.22 0.75 -14.07
N ALA A 7 -4.67 -0.50 -14.25
CA ALA A 7 -6.03 -0.90 -13.88
C ALA A 7 -6.28 -0.93 -12.36
N SER A 8 -5.25 -1.13 -11.53
CA SER A 8 -5.40 -1.26 -10.08
C SER A 8 -5.65 0.07 -9.37
N THR A 9 -5.19 1.20 -9.94
CA THR A 9 -5.29 2.52 -9.31
C THR A 9 -6.56 3.28 -9.71
N GLU A 10 -7.22 2.89 -10.82
CA GLU A 10 -8.41 3.58 -11.34
C GLU A 10 -9.73 3.13 -10.68
N CYS A 11 -9.75 2.02 -9.93
CA CYS A 11 -11.01 1.43 -9.45
C CYS A 11 -11.41 1.83 -8.02
N LEU A 12 -10.48 2.36 -7.21
CA LEU A 12 -10.75 2.75 -5.83
C LEU A 12 -10.50 4.25 -5.65
N PRO A 13 -11.51 5.07 -5.34
CA PRO A 13 -11.28 6.47 -5.00
C PRO A 13 -10.39 6.52 -3.76
N ALA A 14 -9.29 7.28 -3.85
CA ALA A 14 -8.38 7.45 -2.72
C ALA A 14 -9.18 7.95 -1.50
N PRO A 15 -9.14 7.23 -0.36
CA PRO A 15 -9.91 7.60 0.81
C PRO A 15 -9.40 8.92 1.35
N SER A 16 -10.16 9.99 1.09
CA SER A 16 -9.88 11.32 1.62
C SER A 16 -10.32 11.38 3.09
N GLY A 17 -9.38 11.51 4.03
CA GLY A 17 -9.74 11.96 5.38
C GLY A 17 -8.94 11.47 6.59
N LEU A 18 -7.93 10.59 6.44
CA LEU A 18 -7.19 10.06 7.60
C LEU A 18 -5.72 10.50 7.67
N GLN A 19 -5.09 10.79 6.53
CA GLN A 19 -3.70 11.24 6.50
C GLN A 19 -3.62 12.71 6.90
N PHE A 20 -3.00 13.00 8.06
CA PHE A 20 -2.73 14.37 8.46
C PHE A 20 -1.80 15.05 7.44
N ASP A 21 -2.06 16.32 7.17
CA ASP A 21 -1.18 17.14 6.34
C ASP A 21 0.25 17.10 6.91
N LEU A 22 1.20 16.72 6.08
CA LEU A 22 2.59 16.54 6.49
C LEU A 22 3.17 17.84 7.06
N GLY A 23 2.76 19.00 6.53
CA GLY A 23 3.13 20.31 7.05
C GLY A 23 2.64 20.54 8.48
N VAL A 24 1.40 20.15 8.79
CA VAL A 24 0.84 20.23 10.15
C VAL A 24 1.62 19.33 11.13
N ILE A 25 1.94 18.10 10.72
CA ILE A 25 2.74 17.18 11.55
C ILE A 25 4.13 17.78 11.83
N MET A 26 4.80 18.29 10.80
CA MET A 26 6.13 18.90 10.91
C MET A 26 6.12 20.15 11.79
N CYS A 27 5.10 21.00 11.67
CA CYS A 27 4.93 22.17 12.53
C CYS A 27 4.74 21.78 14.00
N ARG A 28 3.93 20.75 14.29
CA ARG A 28 3.75 20.23 15.66
C ARG A 28 5.03 19.66 16.22
N TRP A 29 5.79 18.90 15.43
CA TRP A 29 7.08 18.35 15.86
C TRP A 29 8.07 19.44 16.27
N ARG A 30 8.06 20.59 15.57
CA ARG A 30 8.92 21.74 15.92
C ARG A 30 8.54 22.46 17.22
N LEU A 31 7.34 22.22 17.76
CA LEU A 31 6.89 22.81 19.03
C LEU A 31 7.35 22.00 20.25
N HIS A 32 7.81 20.77 20.06
CA HIS A 32 8.24 19.90 21.16
C HIS A 32 9.77 19.90 21.30
N CYS A 33 10.27 20.04 22.53
CA CYS A 33 11.70 19.98 22.83
C CYS A 33 12.31 18.58 22.61
N VAL A 34 11.48 17.54 22.72
CA VAL A 34 11.87 16.14 22.49
C VAL A 34 10.76 15.46 21.68
N THR A 35 11.14 14.77 20.61
CA THR A 35 10.28 13.94 19.77
C THR A 35 10.85 12.53 19.67
N VAL A 36 9.96 11.53 19.66
CA VAL A 36 10.32 10.12 19.46
C VAL A 36 9.78 9.68 18.10
N GLY A 37 10.67 9.22 17.24
CA GLY A 37 10.33 8.60 15.96
C GLY A 37 10.64 7.12 16.00
N ALA A 38 9.75 6.31 15.43
CA ALA A 38 10.00 4.89 15.16
C ALA A 38 9.68 4.64 13.68
N ASP A 39 10.56 3.91 12.99
CA ASP A 39 10.31 3.45 11.63
C ASP A 39 9.60 2.10 11.69
N MET A 40 8.47 1.97 11.00
CA MET A 40 7.81 0.67 10.83
C MET A 40 8.29 0.05 9.52
N GLU A 41 9.34 -0.77 9.62
CA GLU A 41 9.84 -1.51 8.47
C GLU A 41 8.72 -2.37 7.87
N LYS A 42 8.43 -2.16 6.58
CA LYS A 42 7.38 -2.89 5.83
C LYS A 42 5.98 -2.77 6.45
N MET A 43 5.60 -1.58 6.89
CA MET A 43 4.25 -1.23 7.41
C MET A 43 3.10 -1.88 6.61
N TYR A 44 3.16 -1.81 5.27
CA TYR A 44 2.13 -2.37 4.38
C TYR A 44 1.99 -3.90 4.45
N ARG A 45 3.03 -4.62 4.90
CA ARG A 45 2.98 -6.08 5.07
C ARG A 45 2.35 -6.51 6.39
N GLN A 46 2.15 -5.59 7.33
CA GLN A 46 1.55 -5.89 8.64
C GLN A 46 0.02 -5.89 8.57
N SER A 47 -0.57 -5.26 7.54
CA SER A 47 -2.02 -5.30 7.30
C SER A 47 -2.40 -6.52 6.46
N LEU A 48 -3.24 -7.38 7.05
CA LEU A 48 -3.85 -8.51 6.37
C LEU A 48 -4.96 -8.03 5.43
N VAL A 49 -4.96 -8.55 4.22
CA VAL A 49 -6.06 -8.34 3.25
C VAL A 49 -7.21 -9.25 3.66
N ASN A 50 -8.45 -8.73 3.57
CA ASN A 50 -9.65 -9.53 3.81
C ASN A 50 -9.66 -10.74 2.85
N PRO A 51 -9.96 -11.98 3.32
CA PRO A 51 -9.98 -13.18 2.47
C PRO A 51 -10.71 -13.02 1.14
N ASP A 52 -11.81 -12.25 1.10
CA ASP A 52 -12.59 -12.01 -0.11
C ASP A 52 -11.84 -11.14 -1.15
N ASP A 53 -10.90 -10.31 -0.70
CA ASP A 53 -10.14 -9.37 -1.53
C ASP A 53 -8.76 -9.92 -1.94
N ILE A 54 -8.34 -11.07 -1.40
CA ILE A 54 -7.05 -11.72 -1.73
C ILE A 54 -7.02 -12.14 -3.21
N GLU A 55 -8.15 -12.60 -3.74
CA GLU A 55 -8.26 -13.04 -5.13
C GLU A 55 -8.15 -11.86 -6.13
N LEU A 56 -8.33 -10.62 -5.65
CA LEU A 56 -8.27 -9.40 -6.45
C LEU A 56 -6.84 -8.87 -6.65
N GLN A 57 -5.85 -9.43 -5.93
CA GLN A 57 -4.44 -8.99 -6.00
C GLN A 57 -3.48 -10.08 -6.52
N PRO A 58 -3.72 -10.70 -7.69
CA PRO A 58 -2.81 -11.72 -8.21
C PRO A 58 -1.49 -11.08 -8.68
N ILE A 59 -0.37 -11.59 -8.16
CA ILE A 59 0.97 -11.29 -8.68
C ILE A 59 1.31 -12.37 -9.71
N ILE A 60 1.43 -11.94 -10.96
CA ILE A 60 1.86 -12.80 -12.07
C ILE A 60 3.36 -12.64 -12.23
N TRP A 61 4.09 -13.74 -12.06
CA TRP A 61 5.54 -13.78 -12.24
C TRP A 61 5.89 -14.74 -13.38
N ARG A 62 6.83 -14.37 -14.25
CA ARG A 62 7.38 -15.30 -15.25
C ARG A 62 8.80 -15.66 -14.86
N ASP A 63 9.07 -16.96 -14.77
CA ASP A 63 10.41 -17.46 -14.55
C ASP A 63 11.26 -17.31 -15.82
N SER A 64 12.57 -17.48 -15.70
CA SER A 64 13.53 -17.47 -16.82
C SER A 64 13.21 -18.50 -17.91
N ASP A 65 12.52 -19.58 -17.55
CA ASP A 65 12.01 -20.61 -18.46
C ASP A 65 10.69 -20.23 -19.15
N GLY A 66 10.17 -19.01 -18.93
CA GLY A 66 8.91 -18.53 -19.50
C GLY A 66 7.65 -19.10 -18.84
N ILE A 67 7.80 -19.90 -17.78
CA ILE A 67 6.66 -20.45 -17.02
C ILE A 67 6.02 -19.34 -16.19
N GLU A 68 4.72 -19.13 -16.41
CA GLU A 68 3.91 -18.19 -15.63
C GLU A 68 3.50 -18.82 -14.29
N ARG A 69 3.80 -18.11 -13.20
CA ARG A 69 3.42 -18.46 -11.83
C ARG A 69 2.52 -17.37 -11.28
N HIS A 70 1.42 -17.77 -10.68
CA HIS A 70 0.49 -16.88 -10.00
C HIS A 70 0.73 -16.97 -8.49
N TYR A 71 0.95 -15.83 -7.86
CA TYR A 71 1.11 -15.70 -6.43
C TYR A 71 -0.03 -14.84 -5.88
N GLN A 72 -0.63 -15.27 -4.77
CA GLN A 72 -1.65 -14.53 -4.06
C GLN A 72 -1.09 -14.05 -2.71
N PRO A 73 -0.65 -12.79 -2.61
CA PRO A 73 -0.21 -12.22 -1.35
C PRO A 73 -1.39 -12.07 -0.39
N ARG A 74 -1.18 -12.39 0.89
CA ARG A 74 -2.18 -12.22 1.95
C ARG A 74 -2.12 -10.84 2.64
N THR A 75 -1.19 -10.01 2.20
CA THR A 75 -0.87 -8.71 2.80
C THR A 75 -0.99 -7.62 1.76
N VAL A 76 -1.29 -6.41 2.20
CA VAL A 76 -1.46 -5.27 1.29
C VAL A 76 -0.19 -5.07 0.45
N THR A 77 -0.38 -4.90 -0.85
CA THR A 77 0.72 -4.77 -1.82
C THR A 77 1.03 -3.32 -2.15
N TYR A 78 2.28 -3.05 -2.49
CA TYR A 78 2.70 -1.71 -2.94
C TYR A 78 2.05 -1.40 -4.29
N GLY A 79 1.39 -0.25 -4.41
CA GLY A 79 0.81 0.22 -5.67
C GLY A 79 -0.72 0.24 -5.69
N ASP A 80 -1.39 -0.24 -4.65
CA ASP A 80 -2.81 0.02 -4.46
C ASP A 80 -3.03 1.42 -3.85
N GLY A 81 -4.01 2.16 -4.39
CA GLY A 81 -4.24 3.57 -4.04
C GLY A 81 -4.69 3.78 -2.59
N CYS A 82 -5.27 2.74 -1.98
CA CYS A 82 -5.77 2.75 -0.60
C CYS A 82 -4.75 2.19 0.41
N THR A 83 -3.64 1.63 -0.07
CA THR A 83 -2.57 1.06 0.76
C THR A 83 -2.05 1.98 1.89
N PRO A 84 -1.78 3.29 1.67
CA PRO A 84 -1.41 4.19 2.77
C PRO A 84 -2.50 4.33 3.83
N PHE A 85 -3.77 4.26 3.46
CA PHE A 85 -4.89 4.36 4.39
C PHE A 85 -5.10 3.07 5.20
N ILE A 86 -4.92 1.90 4.59
CA ILE A 86 -5.14 0.60 5.25
C ILE A 86 -4.00 0.25 6.22
N ALA A 87 -2.83 0.86 6.03
CA ALA A 87 -1.65 0.59 6.85
C ALA A 87 -1.53 1.50 8.09
N LEU A 88 -2.26 2.63 8.10
CA LEU A 88 -2.30 3.63 9.18
C LEU A 88 -3.42 3.32 10.17
#